data_AF-A0A7J3F0K3-F1
#
_entry.id   AF-A0A7J3F0K3-F1
#
_cell.length_a   1.000
_cell.length_b   1.000
_cell.length_c   1.000
_cell.angle_alpha   90.00
_cell.angle_beta   90.00
_cell.angle_gamma   90.00
#
_symmetry.space_group_name_H-M   'P 1'
#
loop_
_entity.id
_entity.type
_entity.pdbx_description
1 polymer ?
#
loop_
_entity_poly.entity_id
_entity_poly.type
_entity_poly.pdbx_seq_one_letter_code
_entity_poly.pdbx_strand_id
1 'polypeptide(L)' 'MSVKLSDGEIKADIMNRLLRRNCWGAKYLPIDTLINWMARKVKPDGKRVKRLIKQLVNEGFLIPHKKGKLSY' A
#
# COMPACT_ATOMS: atom_id res chain seq x y z
N MET A 1 -5.28 -20.92 3.05
CA MET A 1 -3.94 -21.08 2.46
C MET A 1 -3.17 -19.78 2.59
N SER A 2 -2.01 -19.79 3.27
CA SER A 2 -1.13 -18.62 3.34
C SER A 2 -0.17 -18.69 2.16
N VAL A 3 -0.40 -17.86 1.17
CA VAL A 3 0.50 -17.72 0.02
C VAL A 3 1.73 -16.95 0.47
N LYS A 4 2.92 -17.52 0.26
CA LYS A 4 4.19 -16.86 0.54
C LYS A 4 4.46 -15.84 -0.57
N LEU A 5 3.88 -14.65 -0.43
CA LEU A 5 4.04 -13.58 -1.42
C LEU A 5 5.44 -12.95 -1.28
N SER A 6 6.10 -12.76 -2.43
CA SER A 6 7.33 -11.98 -2.56
C SER A 6 7.08 -10.49 -2.34
N ASP A 7 8.14 -9.72 -2.10
CA ASP A 7 8.04 -8.25 -1.94
C ASP A 7 7.45 -7.59 -3.20
N GLY A 8 7.82 -8.09 -4.39
CA GLY A 8 7.29 -7.61 -5.68
C GLY A 8 5.80 -7.88 -5.85
N GLU A 9 5.33 -9.08 -5.52
CA GLU A 9 3.89 -9.41 -5.59
C GLU A 9 3.07 -8.58 -4.60
N ILE A 10 3.60 -8.32 -3.40
CA ILE A 10 2.91 -7.47 -2.41
C ILE A 10 2.80 -6.04 -2.94
N LYS A 11 3.88 -5.49 -3.52
CA LYS A 11 3.86 -4.16 -4.15
C LYS A 11 2.82 -4.10 -5.29
N ALA A 12 2.81 -5.10 -6.18
CA ALA A 12 1.85 -5.18 -7.28
C ALA A 12 0.40 -5.26 -6.77
N ASP A 13 0.13 -6.06 -5.73
CA ASP A 13 -1.22 -6.23 -5.18
C ASP A 13 -1.72 -4.94 -4.49
N ILE A 14 -0.81 -4.20 -3.85
CA ILE A 14 -1.08 -2.86 -3.29
C ILE A 14 -1.49 -1.89 -4.41
N MET A 15 -0.70 -1.80 -5.48
CA MET A 15 -0.97 -0.90 -6.61
C MET A 15 -2.28 -1.27 -7.32
N ASN A 16 -2.51 -2.55 -7.57
CA ASN A 16 -3.74 -3.08 -8.19
C ASN A 16 -4.97 -2.78 -7.33
N ARG A 17 -4.87 -2.89 -6.00
CA ARG A 17 -5.96 -2.49 -5.09
C ARG A 17 -6.27 -1.00 -5.20
N LEU A 18 -5.25 -0.14 -5.20
CA LEU A 18 -5.45 1.30 -5.33
C LEU A 18 -6.12 1.64 -6.66
N LEU A 19 -5.74 0.94 -7.74
CA LEU A 19 -6.36 1.08 -9.06
C LEU A 19 -7.85 0.70 -9.01
N ARG A 20 -8.17 -0.49 -8.49
CA ARG A 20 -9.56 -0.98 -8.38
C ARG A 20 -10.45 -0.14 -7.47
N ARG A 21 -9.87 0.60 -6.52
CA ARG A 21 -10.60 1.54 -5.64
C ARG A 21 -10.65 2.97 -6.16
N ASN A 22 -10.12 3.21 -7.37
CA ASN A 22 -10.04 4.53 -7.99
C ASN A 22 -9.26 5.54 -7.11
N CYS A 23 -8.18 5.08 -6.46
CA CYS A 23 -7.34 5.89 -5.58
C CYS A 23 -6.15 6.56 -6.29
N TRP A 24 -6.08 6.44 -7.62
CA TRP A 24 -5.06 7.06 -8.45
C TRP A 24 -5.49 8.50 -8.82
N GLY A 25 -5.57 9.37 -7.81
CA GLY A 25 -5.87 10.80 -7.99
C GLY A 25 -7.33 11.22 -7.75
N ALA A 26 -8.28 10.29 -7.66
CA ALA A 26 -9.68 10.62 -7.39
C ALA A 26 -10.08 10.48 -5.91
N LYS A 27 -9.45 9.56 -5.17
CA LYS A 27 -9.80 9.26 -3.76
C LYS A 27 -8.56 8.93 -2.94
N TYR A 28 -8.53 9.40 -1.69
CA TYR A 28 -7.50 9.01 -0.74
C TYR A 28 -7.90 7.73 0.00
N LEU A 29 -6.96 6.81 0.16
CA LEU A 29 -7.11 5.65 1.02
C LEU A 29 -6.21 5.81 2.26
N PRO A 30 -6.73 5.67 3.48
CA PRO A 30 -5.89 5.69 4.67
C PRO A 30 -4.82 4.58 4.61
N ILE A 31 -3.57 4.94 4.93
CA ILE A 31 -2.43 4.02 4.89
C ILE A 31 -2.67 2.82 5.82
N ASP A 32 -3.22 3.05 7.02
CA ASP A 32 -3.50 1.98 7.97
C ASP A 32 -4.54 0.98 7.44
N THR A 33 -5.55 1.45 6.70
CA THR A 33 -6.53 0.58 6.03
C THR A 33 -5.90 -0.28 4.95
N LEU A 34 -4.93 0.27 4.21
CA LEU A 34 -4.16 -0.46 3.20
C LEU A 34 -3.26 -1.51 3.84
N ILE A 35 -2.55 -1.13 4.92
CA ILE A 35 -1.68 -2.04 5.69
C ILE A 35 -2.48 -3.20 6.26
N ASN A 36 -3.58 -2.91 6.97
CA ASN A 36 -4.42 -3.92 7.62
C ASN A 36 -5.00 -4.92 6.61
N TRP A 37 -5.41 -4.44 5.44
CA TRP A 37 -5.89 -5.34 4.39
C TRP A 37 -4.80 -6.28 3.87
N MET A 38 -3.60 -5.76 3.59
CA MET A 38 -2.53 -6.59 3.04
C MET A 38 -1.96 -7.53 4.10
N ALA A 39 -1.82 -7.08 5.35
CA ALA A 39 -1.37 -7.92 6.46
C ALA A 39 -2.28 -9.13 6.69
N ARG A 40 -3.58 -9.04 6.40
CA ARG A 40 -4.48 -10.21 6.43
C ARG A 40 -4.15 -11.25 5.35
N LYS A 41 -3.56 -10.85 4.23
CA LYS A 41 -3.20 -11.73 3.10
C LYS A 41 -1.82 -12.37 3.24
N VAL A 42 -0.83 -11.62 3.72
CA VAL A 42 0.59 -12.03 3.76
C VAL A 42 0.97 -12.77 5.06
N LYS A 43 -0.01 -13.20 5.88
CA LYS A 43 0.16 -13.47 7.34
C LYS A 43 0.53 -12.18 8.09
N PRO A 44 0.41 -12.10 9.43
CA PRO A 44 0.48 -10.84 10.17
C PRO A 44 1.89 -10.24 10.18
N ASP A 45 2.28 -9.65 9.05
CA ASP A 45 3.53 -8.94 8.83
C ASP A 45 3.23 -7.53 8.32
N GLY A 46 2.44 -6.80 9.10
CA GLY A 46 2.13 -5.39 8.85
C GLY A 46 3.39 -4.51 8.80
N LYS A 47 4.48 -4.93 9.47
CA LYS A 47 5.77 -4.26 9.41
C LYS A 47 6.38 -4.33 8.00
N ARG A 48 6.40 -5.52 7.38
CA ARG A 48 6.84 -5.69 5.99
C ARG A 48 5.98 -4.91 5.00
N VAL A 49 4.66 -4.96 5.16
CA VAL A 49 3.75 -4.17 4.30
C VAL A 49 4.03 -2.67 4.41
N LYS A 50 4.18 -2.15 5.64
CA LYS A 50 4.50 -0.73 5.88
C LYS A 50 5.82 -0.34 5.23
N ARG A 51 6.84 -1.19 5.31
CA ARG A 51 8.14 -0.98 4.65
C ARG A 51 7.98 -0.89 3.13
N LEU A 52 7.22 -1.79 2.53
CA LEU A 52 7.00 -1.83 1.07
C LEU A 52 6.20 -0.62 0.56
N ILE A 53 5.21 -0.16 1.32
CA ILE A 53 4.50 1.09 1.01
C ILE A 53 5.46 2.27 1.04
N LYS A 54 6.35 2.35 2.05
CA LYS A 54 7.36 3.41 2.12
C LYS A 54 8.33 3.36 0.93
N GLN A 55 8.72 2.16 0.49
CA GLN A 55 9.54 2.00 -0.73
C GLN A 55 8.80 2.51 -1.96
N LEU A 56 7.53 2.16 -2.15
CA LEU A 56 6.72 2.65 -3.28
C LEU A 56 6.57 4.18 -3.28
N VAL A 57 6.48 4.80 -2.09
CA VAL A 57 6.49 6.26 -1.96
C VAL A 57 7.84 6.83 -2.38
N ASN A 58 8.94 6.28 -1.86
CA ASN A 58 10.29 6.74 -2.19
C ASN A 58 10.64 6.54 -3.68
N GLU A 59 10.11 5.49 -4.31
CA GLU A 59 10.25 5.19 -5.74
C GLU A 59 9.35 6.07 -6.61
N GLY A 60 8.48 6.91 -6.02
CA GLY A 60 7.58 7.81 -6.75
C GLY A 60 6.30 7.17 -7.28
N PHE A 61 6.04 5.89 -6.96
CA PHE A 61 4.82 5.20 -7.37
C PHE A 61 3.59 5.62 -6.57
N LEU A 62 3.77 6.08 -5.33
CA LEU A 62 2.68 6.50 -4.45
C LEU A 62 2.94 7.90 -3.89
N ILE A 63 1.89 8.72 -3.85
CA ILE A 63 1.94 10.06 -3.27
C ILE A 63 1.17 10.02 -1.94
N PRO A 64 1.86 10.11 -0.78
CA PRO A 64 1.19 10.17 0.51
C PRO A 64 0.55 11.56 0.70
N HIS A 65 -0.71 11.56 1.13
CA HIS A 65 -1.44 12.79 1.42
C HIS A 65 -1.77 12.86 2.92
N LYS A 66 -1.35 13.93 3.60
CA LYS A 66 -1.66 14.13 5.02
C LYS A 66 -2.60 15.32 5.14
N LYS A 67 -3.88 15.06 5.45
CA LYS A 67 -4.94 16.03 5.80
C LYS A 67 -4.60 17.49 5.42
N GLY A 68 -4.82 17.85 4.15
CA GLY A 68 -4.66 19.22 3.63
C GLY A 68 -3.24 19.66 3.27
N LYS A 69 -2.22 18.80 3.40
CA LYS A 69 -0.86 19.06 2.90
C LYS A 69 -0.35 17.86 2.11
N LEU A 70 0.12 18.11 0.88
CA LEU A 70 1.00 17.17 0.20
C LEU A 70 2.30 17.08 1.01
N SER A 71 2.68 15.86 1.39
CA SER A 71 3.96 15.56 2.00
C SER A 71 4.81 14.86 0.95
N TYR A 72 5.84 15.55 0.47
CA TYR A 72 6.95 14.97 -0.30
C TYR A 72 7.93 14.24 0.63
#